data_AF-A0A0F8BMA5-F1
#
_entry.id   AF-A0A0F8BMA5-F1
#
_cell.length_a   1.000
_cell.length_b   1.000
_cell.length_c   1.000
_cell.angle_alpha   90.00
_cell.angle_beta   90.00
_cell.angle_gamma   90.00
#
_symmetry.space_group_name_H-M   'P 1'
#
loop_
_entity.id
_entity.type
_entity.pdbx_description
1 polymer ?
#
loop_
_entity_poly.entity_id
_entity_poly.type
_entity_poly.pdbx_seq_one_letter_code
_entity_poly.pdbx_strand_id
1 'polypeptide(L)'
;MSEGVHLILSSKYHIRPKLMNAIGFKPDRGVSTVYIARNDGEPESEHKLGLAEIYNVLAEEEKFKIDDMTWLIFDVDKDPETNRIIAEIRKERKLGPREEARLLPGDKEWDIILDTRYYKMMLQITSKPIKNILLRNTDRPDQEGLYSTDRIHFSFTSSDDLTSASGISTKASATDNQPPLADDNEDQSPALKALFAEEDEKSYMLMAAISVTFTDDVLDDEGNTDTSASQLPQI
;
A
#
# COMPACT_ATOMS: atom_id res chain seq x y z
N MET A 1 -1.44 -21.52 7.69
CA MET A 1 -1.27 -21.09 6.29
C MET A 1 -0.75 -19.68 6.38
N SER A 2 0.43 -19.40 5.84
CA SER A 2 1.02 -18.06 5.89
C SER A 2 0.11 -17.10 5.15
N GLU A 3 -0.34 -16.05 5.83
CA GLU A 3 -0.93 -14.88 5.16
C GLU A 3 0.10 -14.37 4.15
N GLY A 4 -0.21 -14.53 2.87
CA GLY A 4 0.75 -14.48 1.78
C GLY A 4 1.05 -13.05 1.38
N VAL A 5 2.27 -12.58 1.66
CA VAL A 5 2.85 -11.48 0.88
C VAL A 5 3.75 -12.08 -0.18
N HIS A 6 3.50 -11.71 -1.42
CA HIS A 6 4.18 -12.21 -2.59
C HIS A 6 5.20 -11.17 -3.05
N LEU A 7 6.42 -11.63 -3.28
CA LEU A 7 7.52 -10.81 -3.79
C LEU A 7 7.78 -11.18 -5.25
N ILE A 8 7.68 -10.20 -6.13
CA ILE A 8 7.88 -10.38 -7.56
C ILE A 8 9.18 -9.72 -7.95
N LEU A 9 10.12 -10.55 -8.41
CA LEU A 9 11.47 -10.14 -8.79
C LEU A 9 11.61 -10.18 -10.31
N SER A 10 12.14 -9.11 -10.90
CA SER A 10 12.55 -9.12 -12.30
C SER A 10 14.00 -9.56 -12.42
N SER A 11 14.25 -10.60 -13.22
CA SER A 11 15.59 -11.08 -13.58
C SER A 11 16.23 -10.31 -14.74
N LYS A 12 15.55 -9.29 -15.29
CA LYS A 12 16.03 -8.52 -16.46
C LYS A 12 17.17 -7.55 -16.14
N TYR A 13 17.47 -7.35 -14.87
CA TYR A 13 18.60 -6.52 -14.45
C TYR A 13 19.87 -7.38 -14.41
N HIS A 14 20.86 -7.00 -15.23
CA HIS A 14 22.05 -7.81 -15.57
C HIS A 14 22.91 -8.26 -14.38
N ILE A 15 22.79 -7.62 -13.22
CA ILE A 15 23.66 -7.87 -12.06
C ILE A 15 22.91 -8.66 -10.98
N ARG A 16 21.67 -8.27 -10.63
CA ARG A 16 20.84 -8.97 -9.64
C ARG A 16 19.35 -8.80 -9.93
N PRO A 17 18.50 -9.79 -9.55
CA PRO A 17 17.06 -9.63 -9.59
C PRO A 17 16.63 -8.42 -8.76
N LYS A 18 15.72 -7.61 -9.30
CA LYS A 18 15.22 -6.41 -8.62
C LYS A 18 13.76 -6.61 -8.22
N LEU A 19 13.42 -6.23 -6.99
CA LEU A 19 12.05 -6.26 -6.48
C LEU A 19 11.18 -5.27 -7.25
N MET A 20 10.23 -5.81 -8.02
CA MET A 20 9.26 -5.04 -8.80
C MET A 20 7.98 -4.82 -8.03
N ASN A 21 7.46 -5.87 -7.39
CA ASN A 21 6.21 -5.79 -6.65
C ASN A 21 6.29 -6.53 -5.32
N ALA A 22 5.57 -6.01 -4.34
CA ALA A 22 5.28 -6.69 -3.08
C ALA A 22 3.79 -6.50 -2.80
N ILE A 23 3.02 -7.60 -2.80
CA ILE A 23 1.55 -7.57 -2.68
C ILE A 23 1.12 -8.59 -1.63
N GLY A 24 0.33 -8.15 -0.66
CA GLY A 24 -0.23 -8.97 0.40
C GLY A 24 -1.74 -9.10 0.29
N PHE A 25 -2.24 -10.29 0.62
CA PHE A 25 -3.68 -10.58 0.66
C PHE A 25 -4.11 -11.04 2.05
N LYS A 26 -5.28 -10.58 2.49
CA LYS A 26 -6.00 -11.06 3.67
C LYS A 26 -7.45 -11.39 3.27
N PRO A 27 -7.69 -12.56 2.66
CA PRO A 27 -9.01 -12.93 2.12
C PRO A 27 -10.12 -12.97 3.16
N ASP A 28 -9.81 -13.41 4.38
CA ASP A 28 -10.75 -13.45 5.51
C ASP A 28 -11.30 -12.06 5.90
N ARG A 29 -10.60 -10.99 5.49
CA ARG A 29 -10.93 -9.61 5.83
C ARG A 29 -11.25 -8.74 4.61
N GLY A 30 -11.16 -9.31 3.40
CA GLY A 30 -11.34 -8.58 2.15
C GLY A 30 -10.30 -7.46 1.94
N VAL A 31 -9.11 -7.57 2.55
CA VAL A 31 -8.05 -6.55 2.42
C VAL A 31 -6.96 -7.06 1.48
N SER A 32 -6.49 -6.18 0.61
CA SER A 32 -5.21 -6.37 -0.08
C SER A 32 -4.34 -5.12 0.06
N THR A 33 -3.04 -5.33 0.14
CA THR A 33 -2.04 -4.27 0.27
C THR A 33 -1.01 -4.41 -0.84
N VAL A 34 -0.80 -3.35 -1.61
CA VAL A 34 0.31 -3.21 -2.55
C VAL A 34 1.38 -2.34 -1.86
N TYR A 35 2.41 -2.99 -1.34
CA TYR A 35 3.51 -2.32 -0.65
C TYR A 35 4.48 -1.66 -1.63
N ILE A 36 4.73 -2.32 -2.76
CA ILE A 36 5.62 -1.85 -3.82
C ILE A 36 4.98 -2.20 -5.15
N ALA A 37 4.92 -1.23 -6.07
CA ALA A 37 4.53 -1.44 -7.46
C ALA A 37 5.40 -0.61 -8.42
N ARG A 38 6.42 -1.26 -9.00
CA ARG A 38 7.46 -0.63 -9.84
C ARG A 38 7.50 -1.17 -11.27
N ASN A 39 6.40 -1.72 -11.77
CA ASN A 39 6.30 -2.27 -13.13
C ASN A 39 6.77 -1.28 -14.20
N ASP A 40 6.46 0.02 -14.05
CA ASP A 40 6.86 1.07 -15.00
C ASP A 40 8.39 1.21 -15.13
N GLY A 41 9.15 0.79 -14.10
CA GLY A 41 10.61 0.83 -14.10
C GLY A 41 11.28 -0.40 -14.72
N GLU A 42 10.53 -1.48 -14.97
CA GLU A 42 11.04 -2.67 -15.64
C GLU A 42 11.24 -2.42 -17.14
N PRO A 43 12.39 -2.77 -17.72
CA PRO A 43 12.60 -2.67 -19.17
C PRO A 43 11.50 -3.40 -19.95
N GLU A 44 11.07 -2.80 -21.06
CA GLU A 44 10.08 -3.42 -21.94
C GLU A 44 10.56 -4.78 -22.44
N SER A 45 9.67 -5.78 -22.37
CA SER A 45 9.90 -7.10 -22.93
C SER A 45 8.58 -7.81 -23.21
N GLU A 46 8.59 -8.79 -24.12
CA GLU A 46 7.40 -9.59 -24.47
C GLU A 46 6.79 -10.36 -23.28
N HIS A 47 7.51 -10.47 -22.17
CA HIS A 47 7.09 -11.17 -20.96
C HIS A 47 6.92 -10.25 -19.75
N LYS A 48 6.96 -8.93 -19.96
CA LYS A 48 6.70 -7.96 -18.90
C LYS A 48 5.23 -8.05 -18.50
N LEU A 49 4.96 -8.34 -17.23
CA LEU A 49 3.60 -8.39 -16.70
C LEU A 49 3.19 -7.03 -16.16
N GLY A 50 1.97 -6.62 -16.48
CA GLY A 50 1.32 -5.46 -15.87
C GLY A 50 0.92 -5.73 -14.41
N LEU A 51 0.68 -4.67 -13.65
CA LEU A 51 0.22 -4.79 -12.26
C LEU A 51 -1.09 -5.59 -12.16
N ALA A 52 -2.03 -5.36 -13.07
CA ALA A 52 -3.30 -6.09 -13.12
C ALA A 52 -3.10 -7.61 -13.31
N GLU A 53 -2.19 -8.00 -14.21
CA GLU A 53 -1.91 -9.42 -14.49
C GLU A 53 -1.27 -10.09 -13.27
N ILE A 54 -0.26 -9.45 -12.68
CA ILE A 54 0.38 -9.93 -11.45
C ILE A 54 -0.65 -10.06 -10.33
N TYR A 55 -1.45 -9.02 -10.10
CA TYR A 55 -2.43 -8.99 -9.03
C TYR A 55 -3.47 -10.12 -9.19
N ASN A 56 -4.02 -10.31 -10.39
CA ASN A 56 -5.03 -11.33 -10.66
C ASN A 56 -4.51 -12.74 -10.40
N VAL A 57 -3.28 -13.05 -10.87
CA VAL A 57 -2.67 -14.36 -10.65
C VAL A 57 -2.49 -14.64 -9.15
N LEU A 58 -1.97 -13.66 -8.41
CA LEU A 58 -1.73 -13.84 -6.97
C LEU A 58 -3.04 -13.89 -6.17
N ALA A 59 -4.04 -13.12 -6.57
CA ALA A 59 -5.36 -13.18 -5.96
C ALA A 59 -5.99 -14.57 -6.14
N GLU A 60 -5.86 -15.18 -7.32
CA GLU A 60 -6.32 -16.55 -7.57
C GLU A 60 -5.58 -17.58 -6.70
N GLU A 61 -4.24 -17.46 -6.57
CA GLU A 61 -3.42 -18.32 -5.71
C GLU A 61 -3.85 -18.26 -4.24
N GLU A 62 -4.12 -17.05 -3.74
CA GLU A 62 -4.59 -16.82 -2.36
C GLU A 62 -6.10 -17.05 -2.18
N LYS A 63 -6.80 -17.51 -3.24
CA LYS A 63 -8.27 -17.68 -3.27
C LYS A 63 -9.01 -16.40 -2.86
N PHE A 64 -8.40 -15.25 -3.14
CA PHE A 64 -8.93 -13.92 -2.93
C PHE A 64 -9.78 -13.51 -4.13
N LYS A 65 -11.07 -13.24 -3.90
CA LYS A 65 -11.93 -12.69 -4.95
C LYS A 65 -11.88 -11.18 -4.89
N ILE A 66 -11.49 -10.57 -6.01
CA ILE A 66 -11.42 -9.11 -6.15
C ILE A 66 -12.79 -8.45 -5.87
N ASP A 67 -13.88 -9.13 -6.23
CA ASP A 67 -15.25 -8.67 -5.95
C ASP A 67 -15.59 -8.66 -4.45
N ASP A 68 -14.94 -9.49 -3.64
CA ASP A 68 -15.12 -9.55 -2.18
C ASP A 68 -14.22 -8.55 -1.44
N MET A 69 -13.34 -7.84 -2.17
CA MET A 69 -12.42 -6.86 -1.59
C MET A 69 -13.19 -5.65 -1.01
N THR A 70 -12.91 -5.37 0.25
CA THR A 70 -13.43 -4.21 1.00
C THR A 70 -12.43 -3.06 1.00
N TRP A 71 -11.13 -3.37 1.04
CA TRP A 71 -10.04 -2.41 1.05
C TRP A 71 -8.91 -2.80 0.09
N LEU A 72 -8.45 -1.82 -0.68
CA LEU A 72 -7.19 -1.88 -1.42
C LEU A 72 -6.27 -0.78 -0.90
N ILE A 73 -5.12 -1.18 -0.36
CA ILE A 73 -4.18 -0.28 0.32
C ILE A 73 -2.92 -0.16 -0.53
N PHE A 74 -2.40 1.05 -0.67
CA PHE A 74 -1.09 1.30 -1.27
C PHE A 74 -0.17 1.97 -0.26
N ASP A 75 1.05 1.46 -0.12
CA ASP A 75 2.13 2.23 0.49
C ASP A 75 2.67 3.23 -0.56
N VAL A 76 2.91 4.47 -0.13
CA VAL A 76 3.41 5.54 -1.01
C VAL A 76 4.93 5.39 -1.17
N ASP A 77 5.32 4.45 -2.03
CA ASP A 77 6.72 4.05 -2.23
C ASP A 77 7.55 5.11 -2.98
N LYS A 78 8.41 5.81 -2.22
CA LYS A 78 9.40 6.78 -2.74
C LYS A 78 8.80 7.82 -3.70
N ASP A 79 7.58 8.28 -3.41
CA ASP A 79 6.86 9.27 -4.20
C ASP A 79 6.75 10.60 -3.42
N PRO A 80 7.72 11.53 -3.60
CA PRO A 80 7.74 12.79 -2.87
C PRO A 80 6.57 13.71 -3.23
N GLU A 81 6.00 13.58 -4.43
CA GLU A 81 4.87 14.40 -4.87
C GLU A 81 3.60 13.99 -4.13
N THR A 82 3.29 12.70 -4.11
CA THR A 82 2.13 12.19 -3.36
C THR A 82 2.29 12.40 -1.86
N ASN A 83 3.49 12.20 -1.30
CA ASN A 83 3.75 12.50 0.12
C ASN A 83 3.51 13.98 0.44
N ARG A 84 3.92 14.91 -0.45
CA ARG A 84 3.64 16.35 -0.26
C ARG A 84 2.14 16.63 -0.27
N ILE A 85 1.40 16.05 -1.21
CA ILE A 85 -0.07 16.17 -1.28
C ILE A 85 -0.71 15.72 0.03
N ILE A 86 -0.36 14.54 0.53
CA ILE A 86 -0.92 13.99 1.78
C ILE A 86 -0.58 14.90 2.98
N ALA A 87 0.66 15.41 3.05
CA ALA A 87 1.07 16.34 4.09
C ALA A 87 0.28 17.66 4.04
N GLU A 88 0.01 18.19 2.85
CA GLU A 88 -0.81 19.41 2.66
C GLU A 88 -2.26 19.18 3.11
N ILE A 89 -2.87 18.05 2.74
CA ILE A 89 -4.22 17.66 3.18
C ILE A 89 -4.30 17.63 4.71
N ARG A 90 -3.35 16.95 5.36
CA ARG A 90 -3.29 16.88 6.83
C ARG A 90 -3.17 18.27 7.46
N LYS A 91 -2.27 19.11 6.93
CA LYS A 91 -2.06 20.47 7.42
C LYS A 91 -3.32 21.33 7.29
N GLU A 92 -4.02 21.26 6.16
CA GLU A 92 -5.25 22.02 5.93
C GLU A 92 -6.39 21.60 6.88
N ARG A 93 -6.45 20.30 7.19
CA ARG A 93 -7.39 19.74 8.18
C ARG A 93 -6.91 19.87 9.63
N LYS A 94 -5.76 20.53 9.87
CA LYS A 94 -5.13 20.71 11.19
C LYS A 94 -4.85 19.39 11.92
N LEU A 95 -4.55 18.35 11.14
CA LEU A 95 -4.19 17.03 11.64
C LEU A 95 -2.68 16.93 11.86
N GLY A 96 -2.31 16.20 12.90
CA GLY A 96 -0.93 15.83 13.18
C GLY A 96 -0.36 14.83 12.17
N PRO A 97 0.95 14.60 12.18
CA PRO A 97 1.62 13.71 11.23
C PRO A 97 1.13 12.26 11.24
N ARG A 98 0.59 11.79 12.38
CA ARG A 98 0.09 10.42 12.57
C ARG A 98 -1.44 10.30 12.62
N GLU A 99 -2.16 11.42 12.62
CA GLU A 99 -3.63 11.40 12.71
C GLU A 99 -4.25 10.97 11.38
N GLU A 100 -5.32 10.21 11.37
CA GLU A 100 -5.88 9.71 10.11
C GLU A 100 -6.70 10.79 9.40
N ALA A 101 -6.54 10.94 8.09
CA ALA A 101 -7.40 11.82 7.29
C ALA A 101 -8.36 10.97 6.46
N ARG A 102 -9.65 11.03 6.80
CA ARG A 102 -10.72 10.37 6.05
C ARG A 102 -11.32 11.34 5.04
N LEU A 103 -11.31 10.97 3.77
CA LEU A 103 -11.91 11.73 2.68
C LEU A 103 -13.18 11.03 2.20
N LEU A 104 -14.23 11.82 1.98
CA LEU A 104 -15.50 11.38 1.41
C LEU A 104 -15.71 12.00 0.02
N PRO A 105 -16.52 11.36 -0.85
CA PRO A 105 -16.89 11.96 -2.13
C PRO A 105 -17.49 13.36 -1.92
N GLY A 106 -16.93 14.36 -2.60
CA GLY A 106 -17.33 15.77 -2.47
C GLY A 106 -16.39 16.61 -1.61
N ASP A 107 -15.47 15.99 -0.86
CA ASP A 107 -14.39 16.71 -0.20
C ASP A 107 -13.47 17.36 -1.25
N LYS A 108 -12.98 18.58 -0.99
CA LYS A 108 -12.10 19.30 -1.93
C LYS A 108 -10.82 18.52 -2.26
N GLU A 109 -10.34 17.70 -1.33
CA GLU A 109 -9.11 16.92 -1.46
C GLU A 109 -9.33 15.58 -2.17
N TRP A 110 -10.60 15.19 -2.38
CA TRP A 110 -10.97 13.93 -3.02
C TRP A 110 -10.34 13.81 -4.41
N ASP A 111 -10.63 14.78 -5.28
CA ASP A 111 -10.16 14.78 -6.67
C ASP A 111 -8.62 14.90 -6.75
N ILE A 112 -7.99 15.53 -5.75
CA ILE A 112 -6.53 15.64 -5.66
C ILE A 112 -5.91 14.25 -5.48
N ILE A 113 -6.48 13.40 -4.60
CA ILE A 113 -5.99 12.02 -4.45
C ILE A 113 -6.30 11.19 -5.69
N LEU A 114 -7.46 11.41 -6.34
CA LEU A 114 -7.80 10.69 -7.58
C LEU A 114 -6.86 11.03 -8.75
N ASP A 115 -6.19 12.19 -8.75
CA ASP A 115 -5.22 12.50 -9.82
C ASP A 115 -3.86 11.81 -9.63
N THR A 116 -3.60 11.25 -8.44
CA THR A 116 -2.34 10.58 -8.13
C THR A 116 -2.16 9.28 -8.93
N ARG A 117 -0.90 8.83 -9.06
CA ARG A 117 -0.59 7.55 -9.72
C ARG A 117 -1.23 6.35 -9.02
N TYR A 118 -1.49 6.43 -7.72
CA TYR A 118 -2.05 5.34 -6.92
C TYR A 118 -3.52 5.08 -7.29
N TYR A 119 -4.29 6.12 -7.62
CA TYR A 119 -5.64 5.91 -8.15
C TYR A 119 -5.61 5.24 -9.53
N LYS A 120 -4.66 5.62 -10.39
CA LYS A 120 -4.46 4.98 -11.71
C LYS A 120 -4.09 3.50 -11.55
N MET A 121 -3.23 3.17 -10.58
CA MET A 121 -2.89 1.78 -10.23
C MET A 121 -4.10 1.03 -9.67
N MET A 122 -4.90 1.64 -8.80
CA MET A 122 -6.15 1.07 -8.29
C MET A 122 -7.09 0.69 -9.43
N LEU A 123 -7.26 1.58 -10.42
CA LEU A 123 -8.10 1.33 -11.61
C LEU A 123 -7.59 0.19 -12.50
N GLN A 124 -6.31 -0.16 -12.44
CA GLN A 124 -5.79 -1.35 -13.13
C GLN A 124 -6.23 -2.65 -12.43
N ILE A 125 -6.45 -2.61 -11.12
CA ILE A 125 -6.81 -3.77 -10.30
C ILE A 125 -8.32 -3.95 -10.23
N THR A 126 -9.07 -2.86 -10.07
CA THR A 126 -10.52 -2.92 -9.87
C THR A 126 -11.23 -1.69 -10.39
N SER A 127 -12.47 -1.89 -10.87
CA SER A 127 -13.39 -0.82 -11.26
C SER A 127 -14.46 -0.53 -10.19
N LYS A 128 -14.32 -1.10 -8.99
CA LYS A 128 -15.29 -0.89 -7.90
C LYS A 128 -15.32 0.59 -7.51
N PRO A 129 -16.52 1.18 -7.32
CA PRO A 129 -16.63 2.59 -6.93
C PRO A 129 -16.09 2.79 -5.51
N ILE A 130 -15.18 3.74 -5.35
CA ILE A 130 -14.65 4.11 -4.04
C ILE A 130 -15.76 4.76 -3.21
N LYS A 131 -15.88 4.36 -1.94
CA LYS A 131 -16.82 4.91 -0.97
C LYS A 131 -16.18 5.92 -0.03
N ASN A 132 -14.93 5.69 0.34
CA ASN A 132 -14.12 6.63 1.11
C ASN A 132 -12.63 6.34 0.88
N ILE A 133 -11.80 7.33 1.15
CA ILE A 133 -10.34 7.23 1.12
C ILE A 133 -9.84 7.49 2.53
N LEU A 134 -8.94 6.67 3.03
CA LEU A 134 -8.30 6.87 4.32
C LEU A 134 -6.79 7.04 4.11
N LEU A 135 -6.27 8.18 4.55
CA LEU A 135 -4.85 8.50 4.51
C LEU A 135 -4.25 8.24 5.88
N ARG A 136 -3.29 7.31 5.93
CA ARG A 136 -2.58 6.92 7.16
C ARG A 136 -1.08 7.12 6.99
N ASN A 137 -0.39 7.17 8.11
CA ASN A 137 1.06 7.18 8.15
C ASN A 137 1.50 6.03 9.07
N THR A 138 2.37 5.16 8.57
CA THR A 138 2.84 3.98 9.29
C THR A 138 4.37 3.99 9.28
N ASP A 139 4.97 3.62 10.42
CA ASP A 139 6.41 3.37 10.48
C ASP A 139 6.71 1.97 9.90
N ARG A 140 7.62 1.93 8.94
CA ARG A 140 8.14 0.72 8.33
C ARG A 140 9.63 0.58 8.68
N PRO A 141 10.12 -0.64 8.89
CA PRO A 141 11.54 -0.86 9.03
C PRO A 141 12.21 -0.80 7.64
N ASP A 142 13.35 -0.13 7.58
CA ASP A 142 14.32 -0.23 6.49
C ASP A 142 15.72 -0.56 7.03
N GLN A 143 16.73 -0.35 6.21
CA GLN A 143 18.13 -0.60 6.54
C GLN A 143 18.68 0.40 7.57
N GLU A 144 18.18 1.64 7.55
CA GLU A 144 18.66 2.76 8.36
C GLU A 144 17.86 2.93 9.66
N GLY A 145 16.78 2.17 9.82
CA GLY A 145 15.96 2.10 11.03
C GLY A 145 14.48 2.06 10.68
N LEU A 146 13.73 3.01 11.24
CA LEU A 146 12.33 3.20 10.91
C LEU A 146 12.18 4.38 9.97
N TYR A 147 11.49 4.18 8.86
CA TYR A 147 11.01 5.26 8.02
C TYR A 147 9.49 5.32 8.08
N SER A 148 8.93 6.51 8.19
CA SER A 148 7.49 6.69 8.09
C SER A 148 7.09 6.73 6.62
N THR A 149 6.10 5.91 6.24
CA THR A 149 5.50 5.93 4.90
C THR A 149 4.05 6.34 4.99
N ASP A 150 3.62 7.21 4.08
CA ASP A 150 2.20 7.46 3.88
C ASP A 150 1.55 6.25 3.18
N ARG A 151 0.26 6.06 3.46
CA ARG A 151 -0.56 4.98 2.93
C ARG A 151 -1.89 5.53 2.46
N ILE A 152 -2.35 5.06 1.31
CA ILE A 152 -3.65 5.40 0.75
C ILE A 152 -4.51 4.14 0.77
N HIS A 153 -5.60 4.20 1.54
CA HIS A 153 -6.56 3.11 1.66
C HIS A 153 -7.82 3.46 0.87
N PHE A 154 -8.10 2.72 -0.20
CA PHE A 154 -9.32 2.84 -0.97
C PHE A 154 -10.36 1.86 -0.43
N SER A 155 -11.48 2.38 0.08
CA SER A 155 -12.60 1.57 0.57
C SER A 155 -13.66 1.40 -0.51
N PHE A 156 -14.19 0.19 -0.65
CA PHE A 156 -15.29 -0.12 -1.58
C PHE A 156 -16.62 -0.41 -0.88
N THR A 157 -16.61 -0.44 0.46
CA THR A 157 -17.78 -0.64 1.31
C THR A 157 -18.17 0.65 2.03
N SER A 158 -19.46 0.85 2.27
CA SER A 158 -19.93 1.98 3.08
C SER A 158 -19.54 1.78 4.54
N SER A 159 -19.32 2.86 5.30
CA SER A 159 -18.99 2.74 6.73
C SER A 159 -20.04 1.99 7.55
N ASP A 160 -21.31 2.08 7.14
CA ASP A 160 -22.43 1.38 7.78
C ASP A 160 -22.34 -0.15 7.68
N ASP A 161 -21.61 -0.67 6.68
CA ASP A 161 -21.44 -2.11 6.46
C ASP A 161 -20.27 -2.69 7.27
N LEU A 162 -19.30 -1.85 7.65
CA LEU A 162 -18.10 -2.28 8.38
C LEU A 162 -18.40 -2.62 9.86
N THR A 163 -19.46 -2.06 10.44
CA THR A 163 -19.98 -2.45 11.75
C THR A 163 -20.75 -3.78 11.71
N SER A 164 -21.28 -4.17 10.54
CA SER A 164 -22.04 -5.41 10.36
C SER A 164 -21.17 -6.64 10.07
N ALA A 165 -19.94 -6.44 9.58
CA ALA A 165 -19.01 -7.53 9.28
C ALA A 165 -18.40 -8.21 10.54
N SER A 166 -18.56 -7.63 11.73
CA SER A 166 -17.94 -8.11 12.98
C SER A 166 -18.90 -8.79 13.98
N GLY A 167 -20.13 -9.12 13.63
CA GLY A 167 -21.05 -9.69 14.62
C GLY A 167 -22.26 -10.44 14.07
N ILE A 168 -22.28 -11.74 14.35
CA ILE A 168 -23.43 -12.63 14.57
C ILE A 168 -24.79 -12.06 14.15
N SER A 169 -25.36 -12.69 13.12
CA SER A 169 -26.78 -12.61 12.79
C SER A 169 -27.65 -12.93 14.02
N THR A 170 -28.15 -11.89 14.68
CA THR A 170 -29.38 -11.97 15.48
C THR A 170 -30.39 -10.96 14.96
N LYS A 171 -31.33 -11.51 14.19
CA LYS A 171 -32.64 -10.94 13.90
C LYS A 171 -33.29 -10.42 15.21
N ALA A 172 -33.57 -9.13 15.29
CA ALA A 172 -34.67 -8.61 16.10
C ALA A 172 -35.14 -7.26 15.55
N SER A 173 -36.45 -7.05 15.69
CA SER A 173 -37.30 -6.12 14.97
C SER A 173 -37.58 -4.83 15.77
N ALA A 174 -37.74 -3.72 15.04
CA ALA A 174 -38.50 -2.48 15.30
C ALA A 174 -38.33 -1.73 16.65
N THR A 175 -38.02 -0.43 16.60
CA THR A 175 -38.96 0.72 16.73
C THR A 175 -38.19 2.04 16.96
N ASP A 176 -38.38 2.97 16.02
CA ASP A 176 -38.59 4.43 16.13
C ASP A 176 -37.72 5.40 16.97
N ASN A 177 -37.44 6.52 16.29
CA ASN A 177 -37.12 7.90 16.73
C ASN A 177 -35.70 8.40 17.03
N GLN A 178 -35.35 9.39 16.19
CA GLN A 178 -34.56 10.61 16.38
C GLN A 178 -33.11 10.59 15.88
N PRO A 179 -32.72 11.48 14.93
CA PRO A 179 -31.33 11.57 14.49
C PRO A 179 -30.50 12.29 15.55
N PRO A 180 -29.42 11.68 16.09
CA PRO A 180 -28.43 12.43 16.83
C PRO A 180 -27.65 13.30 15.84
N LEU A 181 -27.40 14.53 16.24
CA LEU A 181 -26.48 15.47 15.60
C LEU A 181 -25.16 14.75 15.30
N ALA A 182 -24.78 14.74 14.02
CA ALA A 182 -23.50 14.20 13.58
C ALA A 182 -22.37 15.06 14.15
N ASP A 183 -21.75 14.55 15.21
CA ASP A 183 -20.41 14.96 15.63
C ASP A 183 -19.46 14.33 14.59
N ASP A 184 -18.96 15.15 13.67
CA ASP A 184 -18.28 14.76 12.42
C ASP A 184 -16.86 14.18 12.65
N ASN A 185 -16.60 13.69 13.86
CA ASN A 185 -15.42 12.95 14.26
C ASN A 185 -15.83 11.50 14.50
N GLU A 186 -16.28 10.83 13.43
CA GLU A 186 -16.43 9.37 13.43
C GLU A 186 -15.05 8.72 13.58
N ASP A 187 -14.65 8.55 14.83
CA ASP A 187 -13.60 7.65 15.24
C ASP A 187 -13.84 6.30 14.55
N GLN A 188 -12.89 5.85 13.71
CA GLN A 188 -13.01 4.56 13.04
C GLN A 188 -13.31 3.47 14.07
N SER A 189 -14.16 2.49 13.70
CA SER A 189 -14.55 1.44 14.63
C SER A 189 -13.30 0.74 15.21
N PRO A 190 -13.29 0.38 16.50
CA PRO A 190 -12.15 -0.29 17.13
C PRO A 190 -11.69 -1.55 16.37
N ALA A 191 -12.62 -2.22 15.69
CA ALA A 191 -12.33 -3.38 14.84
C ALA A 191 -11.49 -3.03 13.61
N LEU A 192 -11.75 -1.90 12.95
CA LEU A 192 -10.94 -1.41 11.83
C LEU A 192 -9.54 -0.98 12.28
N LYS A 193 -9.44 -0.30 13.41
CA LYS A 193 -8.14 0.08 13.98
C LYS A 193 -7.30 -1.16 14.32
N ALA A 194 -7.92 -2.18 14.92
CA ALA A 194 -7.25 -3.45 15.23
C ALA A 194 -6.83 -4.21 13.96
N LEU A 195 -7.70 -4.24 12.95
CA LEU A 195 -7.42 -4.83 11.64
C LEU A 195 -6.14 -4.25 11.03
N PHE A 196 -6.04 -2.92 10.99
CA PHE A 196 -4.90 -2.27 10.40
C PHE A 196 -3.64 -2.39 11.27
N ALA A 197 -3.76 -2.32 12.60
CA ALA A 197 -2.61 -2.53 13.48
C ALA A 197 -1.96 -3.91 13.31
N GLU A 198 -2.78 -4.97 13.16
CA GLU A 198 -2.26 -6.32 12.89
C GLU A 198 -1.62 -6.45 11.50
N GLU A 199 -2.15 -5.73 10.50
CA GLU A 199 -1.53 -5.65 9.17
C GLU A 199 -0.21 -4.88 9.21
N ASP A 200 -0.16 -3.78 9.95
CA ASP A 200 1.04 -2.97 10.15
C ASP A 200 2.16 -3.81 10.81
N GLU A 201 1.85 -4.62 11.84
CA GLU A 201 2.84 -5.48 12.53
C GLU A 201 3.35 -6.63 11.64
N LYS A 202 2.47 -7.33 10.92
CA LYS A 202 2.90 -8.42 10.02
C LYS A 202 3.69 -7.91 8.83
N SER A 203 3.27 -6.79 8.25
CA SER A 203 4.00 -6.12 7.19
C SER A 203 5.35 -5.60 7.67
N TYR A 204 5.44 -5.08 8.91
CA TYR A 204 6.70 -4.65 9.52
C TYR A 204 7.74 -5.78 9.49
N MET A 205 7.37 -6.97 9.96
CA MET A 205 8.28 -8.12 9.98
C MET A 205 8.75 -8.54 8.59
N LEU A 206 7.85 -8.47 7.60
CA LEU A 206 8.20 -8.77 6.22
C LEU A 206 9.15 -7.72 5.63
N MET A 207 8.83 -6.44 5.77
CA MET A 207 9.65 -5.36 5.22
C MET A 207 11.04 -5.36 5.86
N ALA A 208 11.16 -5.74 7.14
CA ALA A 208 12.45 -5.98 7.79
C ALA A 208 13.19 -7.15 7.14
N ALA A 209 12.51 -8.28 6.88
CA ALA A 209 13.12 -9.43 6.23
C ALA A 209 13.57 -9.13 4.79
N ILE A 210 12.77 -8.40 4.01
CA ILE A 210 13.14 -7.90 2.69
C ILE A 210 14.36 -6.98 2.80
N SER A 211 14.33 -6.02 3.71
CA SER A 211 15.45 -5.10 3.95
C SER A 211 16.76 -5.87 4.19
N VAL A 212 16.74 -6.88 5.08
CA VAL A 212 17.93 -7.71 5.39
C VAL A 212 18.36 -8.61 4.23
N THR A 213 17.42 -9.27 3.55
CA THR A 213 17.76 -10.22 2.47
C THR A 213 18.34 -9.54 1.23
N PHE A 214 18.01 -8.28 0.99
CA PHE A 214 18.60 -7.50 -0.10
C PHE A 214 19.82 -6.64 0.36
N THR A 215 20.24 -6.70 1.63
CA THR A 215 21.48 -6.04 2.13
C THR A 215 22.73 -6.92 2.15
N ASP A 216 22.62 -8.23 2.39
CA ASP A 216 23.81 -9.11 2.51
C ASP A 216 24.66 -9.17 1.23
N ASP A 217 24.10 -8.66 0.13
CA ASP A 217 24.70 -8.64 -1.19
C ASP A 217 25.41 -7.30 -1.52
N VAL A 218 25.24 -6.23 -0.71
CA VAL A 218 25.84 -4.89 -0.96
C VAL A 218 27.27 -4.77 -0.45
N LEU A 219 27.76 -5.71 0.38
CA LEU A 219 29.14 -5.65 0.91
C LEU A 219 30.23 -6.22 -0.02
N ASP A 220 29.88 -6.76 -1.19
CA ASP A 220 30.85 -7.34 -2.12
C ASP A 220 31.30 -6.41 -3.28
N ASP A 221 30.79 -5.17 -3.36
CA ASP A 221 31.08 -4.26 -4.50
C ASP A 221 32.05 -3.09 -4.18
N GLU A 222 32.69 -3.06 -3.00
CA GLU A 222 33.82 -2.16 -2.72
C GLU A 222 35.17 -2.81 -3.07
N GLY A 223 35.27 -3.39 -4.26
CA GLY A 223 36.37 -4.30 -4.59
C GLY A 223 36.99 -4.18 -5.98
N ASN A 224 36.74 -3.13 -6.79
CA ASN A 224 37.59 -2.91 -7.97
C ASN A 224 37.48 -1.50 -8.59
N THR A 225 38.33 -0.57 -8.18
CA THR A 225 38.69 0.59 -9.02
C THR A 225 40.20 0.60 -9.24
N ASP A 226 40.66 -0.31 -10.10
CA ASP A 226 41.89 -0.09 -10.85
C ASP A 226 41.50 0.52 -12.20
N THR A 227 41.92 1.77 -12.44
CA THR A 227 42.50 2.28 -13.70
C THR A 227 42.54 3.81 -13.64
N SER A 228 43.74 4.38 -13.58
CA SER A 228 44.03 5.65 -14.25
C SER A 228 45.38 5.53 -14.92
N ALA A 229 45.32 5.50 -16.24
CA ALA A 229 46.44 5.56 -17.14
C ALA A 229 47.27 6.83 -16.93
N SER A 230 48.59 6.72 -17.15
CA SER A 230 49.35 7.86 -17.66
C SER A 230 50.45 7.38 -18.60
N GLN A 231 50.62 8.16 -19.67
CA GLN A 231 51.27 7.85 -20.93
C GLN A 231 52.80 7.74 -20.83
N LEU A 232 53.38 7.01 -21.80
CA LEU A 232 54.79 7.05 -22.21
C LEU A 232 55.28 8.50 -22.46
N PRO A 233 56.61 8.71 -22.40
CA PRO A 233 57.31 8.79 -23.69
C PRO A 233 58.60 7.95 -23.75
N GLN A 234 58.93 7.61 -24.99
CA GLN A 234 60.20 7.05 -25.42
C GLN A 234 61.36 8.04 -25.19
N ILE A 235 62.52 7.53 -24.74
CA ILE A 235 63.82 7.57 -25.44
C ILE A 235 64.58 6.28 -25.07
#